data_AF-A0A8T4TBQ3-F1
#
_entry.id   AF-A0A8T4TBQ3-F1
#
_cell.length_a   1.000
_cell.length_b   1.000
_cell.length_c   1.000
_cell.angle_alpha   90.00
_cell.angle_beta   90.00
_cell.angle_gamma   90.00
#
_symmetry.space_group_name_H-M   'P 1'
#
loop_
_entity.id
_entity.type
_entity.pdbx_description
1 polymer ?
#
loop_
_entity_poly.entity_id
_entity_poly.type
_entity_poly.pdbx_seq_one_letter_code
_entity_poly.pdbx_strand_id
1 'polypeptide(L)'
;MYKKRDYLRSSEIGQYNFCSLAWYWSKVGIKIESEKGNKGIEKHIELGKSIDLYKKTHKMSIVFLIIFIISLILMIWLIFYLY
;
A
#
# COMPACT_ATOMS: atom_id res chain seq x y z
N MET A 1 23.14 -22.72 3.00
CA MET A 1 23.67 -22.11 4.25
C MET A 1 22.56 -21.24 4.84
N TYR A 2 21.98 -21.63 5.97
CA TYR A 2 20.83 -20.93 6.58
C TYR A 2 21.27 -19.59 7.18
N LYS A 3 20.80 -18.46 6.63
CA LYS A 3 21.04 -17.14 7.20
C LYS A 3 20.09 -16.98 8.39
N LYS A 4 20.62 -17.05 9.61
CA LYS A 4 19.86 -16.88 10.85
C LYS A 4 19.21 -15.49 10.82
N ARG A 5 17.88 -15.43 10.81
CA ARG A 5 17.09 -14.20 10.94
C ARG A 5 16.51 -14.17 12.34
N ASP A 6 16.66 -13.05 13.04
CA ASP A 6 16.21 -12.90 14.44
C ASP A 6 14.70 -12.65 14.58
N TYR A 7 13.96 -12.69 13.48
CA TYR A 7 12.53 -12.40 13.45
C TYR A 7 11.78 -13.42 12.59
N LEU A 8 10.62 -13.84 13.08
CA LEU A 8 9.64 -14.68 12.37
C LEU A 8 8.59 -13.79 11.74
N ARG A 9 8.26 -14.04 10.46
CA ARG A 9 7.11 -13.39 9.82
C ARG A 9 5.82 -14.04 10.31
N SER A 10 4.73 -13.27 10.38
CA SER A 10 3.41 -13.82 10.73
C SER A 10 3.00 -15.01 9.83
N SER A 11 3.28 -14.92 8.52
CA SER A 11 3.04 -16.02 7.59
C SER A 11 3.86 -17.28 7.88
N GLU A 12 5.04 -17.14 8.49
CA GLU A 12 5.89 -18.28 8.86
C GLU A 12 5.34 -19.01 10.09
N ILE A 13 4.69 -18.29 11.02
CA ILE A 13 4.01 -18.90 12.18
C ILE A 13 2.81 -19.73 11.71
N GLY A 14 1.99 -19.17 10.82
CA GLY A 14 0.87 -19.89 10.23
C GLY A 14 1.32 -21.13 9.44
N GLN A 15 2.41 -21.00 8.67
CA GLN A 15 2.98 -22.12 7.94
C GLN A 15 3.51 -23.22 8.86
N TYR A 16 4.19 -22.86 9.95
CA TYR A 16 4.69 -23.83 10.93
C TYR A 16 3.55 -24.58 11.63
N ASN A 17 2.50 -23.87 12.05
CA ASN A 17 1.32 -24.46 12.67
C ASN A 17 0.55 -25.39 11.72
N PHE A 18 0.52 -25.07 10.41
CA PHE A 18 -0.11 -25.93 9.41
C PHE A 18 0.75 -27.16 9.06
N CYS A 19 2.05 -26.95 8.79
CA CYS A 19 3.01 -28.02 8.50
C CYS A 19 4.45 -27.57 8.78
N SER A 20 5.00 -28.04 9.89
CA SER A 20 6.37 -27.74 10.33
C SER A 20 7.44 -28.23 9.33
N LEU A 21 7.20 -29.33 8.62
CA LEU A 21 8.10 -29.84 7.59
C LEU A 21 8.14 -28.92 6.35
N ALA A 22 6.98 -28.47 5.89
CA ALA A 22 6.90 -27.53 4.77
C ALA A 22 7.55 -26.18 5.12
N TRP A 23 7.40 -25.73 6.37
CA TRP A 23 8.13 -24.57 6.89
C TRP A 23 9.64 -24.79 6.87
N TYR A 24 10.13 -25.95 7.30
CA TYR A 24 11.57 -26.24 7.27
C TYR A 24 12.12 -26.22 5.84
N TRP A 25 11.42 -26.84 4.87
CA TRP A 25 11.83 -26.81 3.47
C TRP A 25 11.84 -25.39 2.88
N SER A 26 10.87 -24.54 3.25
CA SER A 26 10.88 -23.13 2.83
C SER A 26 12.08 -22.36 3.39
N LYS A 27 12.52 -22.68 4.61
CA LYS A 27 13.73 -22.11 5.24
C LYS A 27 15.03 -22.57 4.58
N VAL A 28 15.08 -23.79 4.06
CA VAL A 28 16.24 -24.34 3.32
C VAL A 28 16.31 -23.79 1.88
N GLY A 29 15.27 -23.09 1.42
CA GLY A 29 15.23 -22.40 0.13
C GLY A 29 14.45 -23.15 -0.95
N ILE A 30 13.76 -24.22 -0.58
CA ILE A 30 12.85 -24.93 -1.49
C ILE A 30 11.60 -24.06 -1.64
N LYS A 31 11.47 -23.41 -2.78
CA LYS A 31 10.27 -22.64 -3.13
C LYS A 31 9.19 -23.60 -3.63
N ILE A 32 8.05 -23.57 -2.96
CA ILE A 32 6.84 -24.20 -3.47
C ILE A 32 6.17 -23.15 -4.36
N GLU A 33 6.24 -23.34 -5.67
CA GLU A 33 5.49 -22.50 -6.60
C GLU A 33 4.02 -22.91 -6.57
N SER A 34 3.14 -21.93 -6.40
CA SER A 34 1.71 -22.15 -6.57
C SER A 34 1.13 -21.07 -7.46
N GLU A 35 0.42 -21.49 -8.50
CA GLU A 35 -0.23 -20.57 -9.44
C GLU A 35 -1.22 -19.64 -8.72
N LYS A 36 -1.96 -20.17 -7.73
CA LYS A 36 -2.87 -19.39 -6.88
C LYS A 36 -2.15 -18.34 -6.05
N GLY A 37 -0.98 -18.67 -5.48
CA GLY A 37 -0.16 -17.73 -4.72
C GLY A 37 0.36 -16.60 -5.59
N ASN A 38 0.82 -16.90 -6.81
CA ASN A 38 1.30 -15.90 -7.75
C ASN A 38 0.19 -14.93 -8.17
N LYS A 39 -1.00 -15.44 -8.51
CA LYS A 39 -2.19 -14.59 -8.80
C LYS A 39 -2.58 -13.70 -7.62
N GLY A 40 -2.42 -14.19 -6.38
CA GLY A 40 -2.66 -13.38 -5.19
C GLY A 40 -1.67 -12.22 -5.05
N ILE A 41 -0.38 -12.49 -5.30
CA ILE A 41 0.68 -11.47 -5.27
C ILE A 41 0.44 -10.41 -6.35
N GLU A 42 0.10 -10.81 -7.58
CA GLU A 42 -0.21 -9.89 -8.68
C GLU A 42 -1.35 -8.94 -8.30
N LYS A 43 -2.45 -9.46 -7.75
CA LYS A 43 -3.57 -8.62 -7.28
C LYS A 43 -3.16 -7.63 -6.18
N HIS A 44 -2.29 -8.04 -5.26
CA HIS A 44 -1.77 -7.11 -4.24
C HIS A 44 -0.93 -5.99 -4.85
N ILE A 45 -0.12 -6.30 -5.87
CA ILE A 45 0.68 -5.30 -6.59
C ILE A 45 -0.24 -4.33 -7.34
N GLU A 46 -1.25 -4.84 -8.04
CA GLU A 46 -2.25 -4.03 -8.75
C GLU A 46 -3.01 -3.10 -7.80
N LEU A 47 -3.47 -3.62 -6.66
CA LEU A 47 -4.14 -2.82 -5.64
C LEU A 47 -3.22 -1.73 -5.10
N GLY A 48 -1.94 -2.06 -4.85
CA GLY A 48 -0.93 -1.09 -4.43
C GLY A 48 -0.79 0.08 -5.41
N LYS A 49 -0.71 -0.21 -6.72
CA LYS A 49 -0.66 0.83 -7.77
C LYS A 49 -1.90 1.74 -7.73
N SER A 50 -3.09 1.17 -7.58
CA SER A 50 -4.35 1.92 -7.49
C SER A 50 -4.39 2.84 -6.26
N ILE A 51 -3.90 2.35 -5.12
CA ILE A 51 -3.80 3.15 -3.88
C ILE A 51 -2.83 4.32 -4.08
N ASP A 52 -1.69 4.10 -4.73
CA ASP A 52 -0.70 5.15 -4.96
C ASP A 52 -1.23 6.22 -5.92
N LEU A 53 -1.96 5.82 -6.95
CA LEU A 53 -2.67 6.74 -7.83
C LEU A 53 -3.70 7.58 -7.05
N TYR A 54 -4.51 6.93 -6.20
CA TYR A 54 -5.48 7.62 -5.35
C TYR A 54 -4.81 8.63 -4.39
N LYS A 55 -3.69 8.26 -3.76
CA LYS A 55 -2.95 9.20 -2.90
C LYS A 55 -2.49 10.43 -3.68
N LYS A 56 -2.02 10.24 -4.92
CA LYS A 56 -1.59 11.35 -5.78
C LYS A 56 -2.76 12.27 -6.15
N THR A 57 -3.89 11.71 -6.57
CA THR A 57 -5.07 12.51 -6.92
C THR A 57 -5.66 13.21 -5.70
N HIS A 58 -5.74 12.54 -4.56
CA HIS A 58 -6.18 13.11 -3.29
C HIS A 58 -5.32 14.31 -2.87
N LYS A 59 -3.99 14.21 -2.99
CA LYS A 59 -3.09 15.35 -2.72
C LYS A 59 -3.38 16.53 -3.65
N MET A 60 -3.63 16.29 -4.93
CA MET A 60 -3.99 17.35 -5.89
C MET A 60 -5.35 17.97 -5.55
N SER A 61 -6.35 17.17 -5.16
CA SER A 61 -7.66 17.67 -4.74
C SER A 61 -7.56 18.61 -3.55
N ILE A 62 -6.71 18.31 -2.56
CA ILE A 62 -6.45 19.22 -1.43
C ILE A 62 -5.87 20.55 -1.90
N VAL A 63 -4.90 20.53 -2.82
CA VAL A 63 -4.31 21.75 -3.38
C VAL A 63 -5.35 22.59 -4.10
N PHE A 64 -6.20 21.98 -4.93
CA PHE A 64 -7.27 22.69 -5.62
C PHE A 64 -8.31 23.26 -4.65
N LEU A 65 -8.65 22.55 -3.58
CA LEU A 65 -9.55 23.04 -2.55
C LEU A 65 -9.00 24.30 -1.86
N ILE A 66 -7.70 24.32 -1.54
CA ILE A 66 -7.05 25.49 -0.94
C ILE A 66 -7.10 26.68 -1.90
N ILE A 67 -6.77 26.48 -3.17
CA ILE A 67 -6.82 27.55 -4.20
C ILE A 67 -8.25 28.08 -4.33
N PHE A 68 -9.24 27.21 -4.36
CA PHE A 68 -10.65 27.59 -4.43
C PHE A 68 -11.07 28.45 -3.24
N ILE A 69 -10.71 28.05 -2.02
CA ILE A 69 -10.99 28.84 -0.80
C ILE A 69 -10.34 30.22 -0.87
N ILE A 70 -9.08 30.31 -1.29
CA ILE A 70 -8.38 31.59 -1.44
C ILE A 70 -9.10 32.48 -2.47
N SER A 71 -9.52 31.90 -3.61
CA SER A 71 -10.26 32.65 -4.64
C SER A 71 -11.60 33.20 -4.13
N LEU A 72 -12.32 32.43 -3.30
CA LEU A 72 -13.57 32.87 -2.69
C LEU A 72 -13.34 34.04 -1.73
N ILE A 73 -12.31 33.97 -0.90
CA ILE A 73 -11.96 35.05 0.03
C ILE A 73 -11.63 36.33 -0.75
N LEU A 74 -10.84 36.23 -1.81
CA LEU A 74 -10.48 37.37 -2.66
C LEU A 74 -11.70 37.98 -3.35
N MET A 75 -12.62 37.15 -3.85
CA MET A 75 -13.87 37.62 -4.46
C MET A 75 -14.74 38.37 -3.45
N ILE A 76 -14.90 37.83 -2.24
CA ILE A 76 -15.66 38.50 -1.17
C ILE A 76 -15.00 39.84 -0.83
N TRP A 77 -13.68 39.85 -0.67
CA TRP A 77 -12.93 41.06 -0.36
C TRP A 77 -13.08 42.14 -1.44
N LEU A 78 -13.03 41.76 -2.73
CA LEU A 78 -13.27 42.67 -3.85
C LEU A 78 -14.68 43.26 -3.84
N ILE A 79 -15.70 42.45 -3.52
CA ILE A 79 -17.07 42.94 -3.42
C ILE A 79 -17.19 43.99 -2.31
N PHE A 80 -16.58 43.75 -1.14
CA PHE A 80 -16.56 44.71 -0.03
C PHE A 80 -15.71 45.96 -0.30
N TYR A 81 -14.74 45.89 -1.20
CA TYR A 81 -13.96 47.06 -1.59
C TYR A 81 -14.69 47.94 -2.61
N LEU A 82 -15.54 47.34 -3.46
CA LEU A 82 -16.30 48.05 -4.49
C LEU A 82 -17.60 48.69 -3.98
N TYR A 83 -18.15 48.21 -2.86
CA TYR A 83 -19.36 48.70 -2.21
C TYR A 83 -19.04 49.43 -0.91
#